data_AF-A0A392QU82-F1
#
_entry.id   AF-A0A392QU82-F1
#
_cell.length_a   1.000
_cell.length_b   1.000
_cell.length_c   1.000
_cell.angle_alpha   90.00
_cell.angle_beta   90.00
_cell.angle_gamma   90.00
#
_symmetry.space_group_name_H-M   'P 1'
#
loop_
_entity.id
_entity.type
_entity.pdbx_description
1 polymer ?
#
loop_
_entity_poly.entity_id
_entity_poly.type
_entity_poly.pdbx_seq_one_letter_code
_entity_poly.pdbx_strand_id
1 'polypeptide(L)'
;MKLKKKDLLGASDPYVKLKLTGDTLPSKKTTVKHKNLNPEWNEEFSFVVKDPESQALDLNVYDWEQVGKHDKMGMNAIQLKELTPEEPKVYTLELLKNMDPNDSQNEKSRGQVVVE
;
A
#
# COMPACT_ATOMS: atom_id res chain seq x y z
N MET A 1 -13.19 7.85 8.64
CA MET A 1 -13.40 7.86 7.18
C MET A 1 -14.26 6.66 6.78
N LYS A 2 -15.12 6.78 5.75
CA LYS A 2 -16.04 5.70 5.32
C LYS A 2 -15.78 5.38 3.84
N LEU A 3 -15.27 4.18 3.56
CA LEU A 3 -15.20 3.64 2.20
C LEU A 3 -16.59 3.17 1.78
N LYS A 4 -17.04 3.59 0.60
CA LYS A 4 -18.36 3.21 0.06
C LYS A 4 -18.32 1.74 -0.36
N LYS A 5 -19.25 0.98 0.22
CA LYS A 5 -19.59 -0.39 -0.14
C LYS A 5 -19.92 -0.46 -1.64
N LYS A 6 -19.07 -1.14 -2.39
CA LYS A 6 -19.53 -1.90 -3.56
C LYS A 6 -19.90 -3.28 -3.01
N ASP A 7 -21.04 -3.79 -3.45
CA ASP A 7 -21.85 -4.84 -2.83
C ASP A 7 -21.11 -6.11 -2.33
N LEU A 8 -21.83 -6.87 -1.50
CA LEU A 8 -21.57 -8.21 -0.94
C LEU A 8 -20.90 -8.32 0.45
N LEU A 9 -21.42 -9.29 1.19
CA LEU A 9 -21.04 -9.80 2.50
C LEU A 9 -19.63 -10.44 2.51
N GLY A 10 -18.63 -9.79 1.95
CA GLY A 10 -17.24 -10.25 1.94
C GLY A 10 -16.42 -9.42 2.90
N ALA A 11 -15.93 -10.05 3.96
CA ALA A 11 -14.94 -9.41 4.81
C ALA A 11 -13.56 -9.72 4.19
N SER A 12 -12.84 -8.67 3.77
CA SER A 12 -11.50 -8.82 3.22
C SER A 12 -10.48 -9.16 4.30
N ASP A 13 -9.41 -9.82 3.91
CA ASP A 13 -8.24 -10.18 4.68
C ASP A 13 -7.03 -9.35 4.23
N PRO A 14 -7.02 -8.01 4.45
CA PRO A 14 -6.01 -7.14 3.86
C PRO A 14 -4.61 -7.32 4.46
N TYR A 15 -3.60 -7.15 3.60
CA TYR A 15 -2.21 -6.91 3.97
C TYR A 15 -1.52 -5.97 2.97
N VAL A 16 -0.46 -5.31 3.42
CA VAL A 16 0.35 -4.41 2.59
C VAL A 16 1.68 -5.07 2.27
N LYS A 17 2.07 -5.01 1.00
CA LYS A 17 3.40 -5.43 0.52
C LYS A 17 4.20 -4.19 0.16
N LEU A 18 5.36 -4.05 0.79
CA LEU A 18 6.24 -2.90 0.70
C LEU A 18 7.54 -3.26 -0.03
N LYS A 19 7.99 -2.42 -0.96
CA LYS A 19 9.26 -2.63 -1.67
C LYS A 19 9.87 -1.30 -2.09
N LEU A 20 11.20 -1.17 -1.99
CA LEU A 20 11.91 -0.08 -2.64
C LEU A 20 12.06 -0.33 -4.14
N THR A 21 11.77 0.68 -4.95
CA THR A 21 12.05 0.64 -6.39
C THR A 21 13.55 0.51 -6.64
N GLY A 22 13.92 -0.15 -7.74
CA GLY A 22 15.32 -0.44 -8.08
C GLY A 22 16.03 -1.43 -7.14
N ASP A 23 15.37 -1.91 -6.08
CA ASP A 23 15.99 -2.83 -5.14
C ASP A 23 15.77 -4.31 -5.54
N THR A 24 16.82 -5.10 -5.34
CA THR A 24 16.83 -6.55 -5.56
C THR A 24 16.39 -7.33 -4.33
N LEU A 25 16.33 -6.67 -3.17
CA LEU A 25 15.85 -7.30 -1.95
C LEU A 25 14.37 -7.72 -2.06
N PRO A 26 13.97 -8.83 -1.39
CA PRO A 26 12.58 -9.23 -1.32
C PRO A 26 11.71 -8.14 -0.70
N SER A 27 10.47 -8.04 -1.19
CA SER A 27 9.45 -7.19 -0.59
C SER A 27 9.17 -7.62 0.85
N LYS A 28 8.95 -6.65 1.74
CA LYS A 28 8.40 -6.87 3.08
C LYS A 28 6.88 -6.88 3.01
N LYS A 29 6.21 -7.50 3.98
CA LYS A 29 4.75 -7.50 4.05
C LYS A 29 4.28 -7.41 5.49
N THR A 30 3.13 -6.80 5.70
CA THR A 30 2.45 -6.81 6.99
C THR A 30 1.84 -8.17 7.30
N THR A 31 1.39 -8.35 8.54
CA THR A 31 0.43 -9.40 8.88
C THR A 31 -0.87 -9.25 8.07
N VAL A 32 -1.53 -10.38 7.84
CA VAL A 32 -2.88 -10.41 7.26
C VAL A 32 -3.87 -10.15 8.38
N LYS A 33 -4.77 -9.17 8.19
CA LYS A 33 -5.85 -8.89 9.15
C LYS A 33 -7.14 -9.51 8.62
N HIS A 34 -7.53 -10.64 9.18
CA HIS A 34 -8.71 -11.34 8.66
C HIS A 34 -10.02 -10.59 8.91
N LYS A 35 -10.88 -10.59 7.90
CA LYS A 35 -12.24 -10.06 7.92
C LYS A 35 -12.33 -8.61 8.39
N ASN A 36 -11.35 -7.79 8.02
CA ASN A 36 -11.22 -6.42 8.48
C ASN A 36 -11.11 -5.43 7.31
N LEU A 37 -12.12 -4.57 7.17
CA LEU A 37 -12.15 -3.52 6.13
C LEU A 37 -11.43 -2.22 6.54
N ASN A 38 -11.03 -2.09 7.81
CA ASN A 38 -10.27 -0.97 8.34
C ASN A 38 -9.09 -1.52 9.18
N PRO A 39 -8.14 -2.23 8.54
CA PRO A 39 -7.02 -2.82 9.24
C PRO A 39 -6.10 -1.75 9.83
N GLU A 40 -5.69 -1.96 11.07
CA GLU A 40 -4.56 -1.29 11.70
C GLU A 40 -3.46 -2.33 11.88
N TRP A 41 -2.36 -2.17 11.14
CA TRP A 41 -1.23 -3.09 11.24
C TRP A 41 -0.30 -2.71 12.39
N ASN A 42 0.00 -1.42 12.53
CA ASN A 42 0.93 -0.90 13.54
C ASN A 42 2.27 -1.67 13.52
N GLU A 43 2.77 -1.92 12.31
CA GLU A 43 3.99 -2.69 12.04
C GLU A 43 5.04 -1.77 11.43
N GLU A 44 6.26 -1.85 11.97
CA GLU A 44 7.39 -1.05 11.53
C GLU A 44 8.32 -1.84 10.60
N PHE A 45 8.82 -1.18 9.55
CA PHE A 45 9.73 -1.77 8.59
C PHE A 45 10.93 -0.87 8.33
N SER A 46 12.13 -1.42 8.48
CA SER A 46 13.36 -0.73 8.09
C SER A 46 13.80 -1.15 6.68
N PHE A 47 14.19 -0.19 5.85
CA PHE A 47 14.73 -0.41 4.51
C PHE A 47 16.11 0.25 4.40
N VAL A 48 16.99 -0.38 3.62
CA VAL A 48 18.29 0.21 3.29
C VAL A 48 18.13 0.98 1.99
N VAL A 49 18.10 2.31 2.10
CA VAL A 49 18.01 3.20 0.95
C VAL A 49 19.39 3.33 0.30
N LYS A 50 19.47 3.10 -1.01
CA LYS A 50 20.71 3.21 -1.80
C LYS A 50 20.83 4.57 -2.48
N ASP A 51 19.71 5.08 -2.99
CA ASP A 51 19.64 6.35 -3.68
C ASP A 51 18.24 6.99 -3.46
N PRO A 52 18.10 7.90 -2.50
CA PRO A 52 16.81 8.53 -2.21
C PRO A 52 16.28 9.39 -3.36
N GLU A 53 17.14 9.90 -4.26
CA GLU A 53 16.72 10.78 -5.35
C GLU A 53 15.92 10.04 -6.44
N SER A 54 16.26 8.77 -6.67
CA SER A 54 15.60 7.94 -7.69
C SER A 54 14.65 6.88 -7.12
N GLN A 55 14.80 6.52 -5.84
CA GLN A 55 14.01 5.47 -5.23
C GLN A 55 12.67 5.98 -4.68
N ALA A 56 11.68 5.09 -4.71
CA ALA A 56 10.38 5.24 -4.09
C ALA A 56 10.06 3.98 -3.27
N LEU A 57 9.25 4.14 -2.24
CA LEU A 57 8.66 3.04 -1.49
C LEU A 57 7.30 2.68 -2.11
N ASP A 58 7.24 1.57 -2.82
CA ASP A 58 6.00 1.02 -3.37
C ASP A 58 5.19 0.36 -2.25
N LEU A 59 3.91 0.74 -2.17
CA LEU A 59 2.91 0.19 -1.26
C LEU A 59 1.84 -0.49 -2.10
N ASN A 60 1.69 -1.80 -1.96
CA ASN A 60 0.67 -2.57 -2.66
C ASN A 60 -0.24 -3.25 -1.66
N VAL A 61 -1.53 -2.94 -1.70
CA VAL A 61 -2.53 -3.50 -0.80
C VAL A 61 -3.22 -4.66 -1.49
N TYR A 62 -3.26 -5.80 -0.81
CA TYR A 62 -3.83 -7.04 -1.30
C TYR A 62 -4.86 -7.59 -0.34
N ASP A 63 -5.87 -8.24 -0.89
CA ASP A 63 -6.78 -9.11 -0.16
C ASP A 63 -6.19 -10.53 -0.17
N TRP A 64 -5.94 -11.09 1.01
CA TRP A 64 -5.42 -12.46 1.12
C TRP A 64 -6.53 -13.45 0.76
N GLU A 65 -6.18 -14.43 -0.07
CA GLU A 65 -7.10 -15.48 -0.50
C GLU A 65 -6.55 -16.82 -0.06
N GLN A 66 -7.41 -17.69 0.48
CA GLN A 66 -7.00 -19.03 0.92
C GLN A 66 -6.50 -19.90 -0.24
N VAL A 67 -7.06 -19.68 -1.44
CA VAL A 67 -6.75 -20.46 -2.63
C VAL A 67 -6.49 -19.52 -3.80
N GLY A 68 -5.40 -19.78 -4.52
CA GLY A 68 -5.06 -19.06 -5.74
C GLY A 68 -4.30 -17.77 -5.50
N LYS A 69 -4.53 -16.79 -6.37
CA LYS A 69 -3.81 -15.50 -6.35
C LYS A 69 -4.58 -14.51 -5.49
N HIS A 70 -3.87 -13.86 -4.57
CA HIS A 70 -4.40 -12.78 -3.74
C HIS A 70 -4.84 -11.60 -4.63
N ASP A 71 -6.00 -11.02 -4.34
CA ASP A 71 -6.53 -9.91 -5.15
C ASP A 71 -5.79 -8.61 -4.85
N LYS A 72 -5.47 -7.85 -5.90
CA LYS A 72 -4.81 -6.55 -5.74
C LYS A 72 -5.88 -5.47 -5.62
N MET A 73 -6.06 -4.96 -4.41
CA MET A 73 -7.04 -3.93 -4.12
C MET A 73 -6.59 -2.56 -4.64
N GLY A 74 -5.31 -2.22 -4.45
CA GLY A 74 -4.73 -0.98 -4.97
C GLY A 74 -3.24 -0.82 -4.65
N MET A 75 -2.68 0.31 -5.06
CA MET A 75 -1.30 0.68 -4.78
C MET A 75 -1.10 2.19 -4.69
N ASN A 76 0.00 2.59 -4.09
CA ASN A 76 0.57 3.92 -4.23
C ASN A 76 2.09 3.82 -3.96
N ALA A 77 2.83 4.92 -4.10
CA ALA A 77 4.25 4.98 -3.79
C ALA A 77 4.62 6.31 -3.12
N ILE A 78 5.60 6.28 -2.23
CA ILE A 78 6.19 7.48 -1.60
C ILE A 78 7.56 7.71 -2.22
N GLN A 79 7.79 8.89 -2.81
CA GLN A 79 9.09 9.27 -3.34
C GLN A 79 10.05 9.57 -2.18
N LEU A 80 11.20 8.88 -2.13
CA LEU A 80 12.09 9.02 -0.98
C LEU A 80 12.78 10.40 -0.94
N LYS A 81 12.96 11.05 -2.08
CA LYS A 81 13.49 12.43 -2.18
C LYS A 81 12.63 13.47 -1.46
N GLU A 82 11.37 13.16 -1.19
CA GLU A 82 10.45 14.05 -0.48
C GLU A 82 10.53 13.86 1.04
N LEU A 83 11.28 12.85 1.50
CA LEU A 83 11.52 12.60 2.92
C LEU A 83 12.67 13.47 3.41
N THR A 84 12.46 14.08 4.57
CA THR A 84 13.54 14.76 5.30
C THR A 84 14.12 13.74 6.28
N PRO A 85 15.45 13.54 6.33
CA PRO A 85 16.05 12.69 7.34
C PRO A 85 15.67 13.12 8.76
N GLU A 86 15.43 12.15 9.64
CA GLU A 86 15.11 12.34 11.07
C GLU A 86 13.81 13.10 11.36
N GLU A 87 13.00 13.39 10.34
CA GLU A 87 11.68 14.00 10.48
C GLU A 87 10.60 12.93 10.23
N PRO A 88 9.82 12.54 11.26
CA PRO A 88 8.66 11.68 11.06
C PRO A 88 7.65 12.34 10.10
N LYS A 89 7.12 11.58 9.14
CA LYS A 89 6.15 12.10 8.16
C LYS A 89 4.98 11.15 8.01
N VAL A 90 3.79 11.67 8.26
CA VAL A 90 2.55 10.94 8.04
C VAL A 90 2.02 11.19 6.63
N TYR A 91 1.85 10.12 5.86
CA TYR A 91 1.24 10.12 4.55
C TYR A 91 -0.15 9.49 4.61
N THR A 92 -1.16 10.19 4.06
CA THR A 92 -2.44 9.58 3.70
C THR A 92 -2.50 9.45 2.19
N LEU A 93 -2.46 8.21 1.70
CA LEU A 93 -2.34 7.89 0.28
C LEU A 93 -3.63 7.25 -0.23
N GLU A 94 -4.25 7.86 -1.24
CA GLU A 94 -5.35 7.26 -1.98
C GLU A 94 -4.85 6.06 -2.80
N LEU A 95 -5.57 4.94 -2.76
CA LEU A 95 -5.17 3.74 -3.46
C LEU A 95 -5.58 3.83 -4.94
N LEU A 96 -4.60 3.63 -5.82
CA LEU A 96 -4.77 3.64 -7.27
C LEU A 96 -4.82 2.22 -7.83
N LYS A 97 -5.34 2.06 -9.04
CA LYS A 97 -5.26 0.77 -9.77
C LYS A 97 -3.80 0.50 -10.18
N ASN A 98 -3.13 1.53 -10.68
CA ASN A 98 -1.73 1.56 -11.08
C ASN A 98 -1.19 3.00 -11.01
N MET A 99 0.11 3.17 -11.30
CA MET A 99 0.77 4.49 -11.29
C MET A 99 0.65 5.26 -12.62
N ASP A 100 -0.14 4.81 -13.61
CA ASP A 100 -0.38 5.58 -14.83
C ASP A 100 -1.36 6.72 -14.55
N PRO A 101 -0.94 8.00 -14.61
CA PRO A 101 -1.81 9.12 -14.29
C PRO A 101 -3.00 9.26 -15.26
N ASN A 102 -2.93 8.64 -16.45
CA ASN A 102 -3.98 8.70 -17.45
C ASN A 102 -4.94 7.50 -17.41
N ASP A 103 -4.72 6.52 -16.54
CA ASP A 103 -5.66 5.40 -16.41
C ASP A 103 -6.94 5.86 -15.70
N SER A 104 -8.02 6.00 -16.46
CA SER A 104 -9.37 6.31 -15.96
C SER A 104 -9.84 5.40 -14.81
N GLN A 105 -9.27 4.21 -14.63
CA GLN A 105 -9.57 3.36 -13.48
C GLN A 105 -9.07 3.93 -12.15
N ASN A 106 -8.16 4.89 -12.17
CA ASN A 106 -7.69 5.61 -10.99
C ASN A 106 -8.71 6.63 -10.46
N GLU A 107 -9.74 6.99 -11.25
CA GLU A 107 -10.87 7.80 -10.77
C GLU A 107 -11.79 7.02 -9.81
N LYS A 108 -11.70 5.68 -9.82
CA LYS A 108 -12.48 4.84 -8.91
C LYS A 108 -11.80 4.79 -7.55
N SER A 109 -12.51 5.23 -6.51
CA SER A 109 -12.07 5.07 -5.11
C SER A 109 -11.80 3.60 -4.77
N ARG A 110 -10.60 3.30 -4.25
CA ARG A 110 -10.19 1.95 -3.79
C ARG A 110 -9.86 1.88 -2.31
N GLY A 111 -10.01 2.99 -1.59
CA GLY A 111 -9.51 3.08 -0.22
C GLY A 111 -8.33 4.03 -0.12
N GLN A 112 -7.88 4.21 1.11
CA GLN A 112 -6.68 4.94 1.45
C GLN A 112 -5.82 4.10 2.39
N VAL A 113 -4.53 4.34 2.39
CA VAL A 113 -3.58 3.80 3.37
C VAL A 113 -2.91 4.96 4.10
N VAL A 114 -2.76 4.84 5.41
CA VAL A 114 -2.00 5.79 6.23
C VAL A 114 -0.66 5.13 6.57
N VAL A 115 0.42 5.87 6.35
CA VAL A 115 1.80 5.47 6.67
C VAL A 115 2.42 6.57 7.52
N GLU A 116 3.13 6.20 8.57
CA GLU A 116 3.83 7.11 9.50
C GLU A 116 5.34 6.86 9.43
#